data_AF-A0A251J0R6-F1
#
_entry.id   AF-A0A251J0R6-F1
#
_cell.length_a   1.000
_cell.length_b   1.000
_cell.length_c   1.000
_cell.angle_alpha   90.00
_cell.angle_beta   90.00
_cell.angle_gamma   90.00
#
_symmetry.space_group_name_H-M   'P 1'
#
loop_
_entity.id
_entity.type
_entity.pdbx_description
1 polymer ?
#
loop_
_entity_poly.entity_id
_entity_poly.type
_entity_poly.pdbx_seq_one_letter_code
_entity_poly.pdbx_strand_id
1 'polypeptide(L)'
;MGLKWRESSSLVPEPVLDSAKTTLADLEQVEIHLLQFLSQYDPEDLAEMPPLQRAHSLFLLAKATTILFALRLRCSGIDPDEHPVKTELERLNLYQEKLEQSIDLSKAPLRPSTTLNYQAATRFIEHSLPDLTPEQKKSMRDISKGEGTRIKYLERKIQKKRKYQSCEKHSVQTATSEFLEKAARELLGDNTSGLKGPIQIDALDDDDLHVG
;
A
#
# COMPACT_ATOMS: atom_id res chain seq x y z
N MET A 1 54.28 32.69 57.04
CA MET A 1 52.84 32.59 57.34
C MET A 1 52.08 33.10 56.13
N GLY A 2 51.17 32.30 55.57
CA GLY A 2 50.27 32.73 54.49
C GLY A 2 50.57 32.15 53.10
N LEU A 3 50.58 30.82 52.96
CA LEU A 3 50.33 30.20 51.65
C LEU A 3 48.89 30.52 51.28
N LYS A 4 48.73 31.46 50.35
CA LYS A 4 47.45 31.83 49.74
C LYS A 4 47.02 30.62 48.91
N TRP A 5 46.14 29.80 49.46
CA TRP A 5 45.43 28.78 48.71
C TRP A 5 44.75 29.48 47.54
N ARG A 6 45.31 29.29 46.34
CA ARG A 6 44.61 29.56 45.10
C ARG A 6 43.48 28.54 45.08
N GLU A 7 42.31 28.97 45.51
CA GLU A 7 41.03 28.35 45.18
C GLU A 7 40.97 28.29 43.66
N SER A 8 41.49 27.18 43.13
CA SER A 8 41.42 26.82 41.74
C SER A 8 40.04 26.21 41.60
N SER A 9 39.02 27.06 41.67
CA SER A 9 37.64 26.67 41.44
C SER A 9 37.61 25.94 40.10
N SER A 10 37.26 24.67 40.19
CA SER A 10 37.10 23.72 39.10
C SER A 10 35.90 24.10 38.21
N LEU A 11 35.92 25.30 37.65
CA LEU A 11 34.82 25.85 36.86
C LEU A 11 34.78 25.12 35.52
N VAL A 12 33.89 24.13 35.44
CA VAL A 12 33.41 23.56 34.17
C VAL A 12 33.09 24.71 33.22
N PRO A 13 33.57 24.70 31.96
CA PRO A 13 33.31 25.79 31.03
C PRO A 13 31.79 26.02 30.87
N GLU A 14 31.37 27.28 30.89
CA GLU A 14 29.98 27.70 30.66
C GLU A 14 29.32 27.03 29.43
N PRO A 15 29.96 26.92 28.24
CA PRO A 15 29.33 26.24 27.11
C PRO A 15 29.07 24.75 27.35
N VAL A 16 29.88 24.08 28.17
CA VAL A 16 29.68 22.68 28.54
C VAL A 16 28.49 22.56 29.48
N LEU A 17 28.37 23.48 30.44
CA LEU A 17 27.25 23.52 31.37
C LEU A 17 25.92 23.78 30.64
N ASP A 18 25.92 24.71 29.68
CA ASP A 18 24.73 25.02 28.90
C ASP A 18 24.34 23.86 27.98
N SER A 19 25.31 23.24 27.31
CA SER A 19 25.06 22.03 26.53
C SER A 19 24.45 20.92 27.39
N ALA A 20 24.95 20.72 28.61
CA ALA A 20 24.42 19.71 29.54
C ALA A 20 22.97 20.01 29.95
N LYS A 21 22.66 21.27 30.27
CA LYS A 21 21.28 21.72 30.57
C LYS A 21 20.35 21.51 29.39
N THR A 22 20.78 21.83 28.17
CA THR A 22 20.00 21.60 26.95
C THR A 22 19.71 20.11 26.77
N THR A 23 20.72 19.24 26.86
CA THR A 23 20.49 17.79 26.77
C THR A 23 19.56 17.26 27.85
N LEU A 24 19.58 17.82 29.07
CA LEU A 24 18.66 17.42 30.13
C LEU A 24 17.21 17.80 29.77
N ALA A 25 16.99 19.03 29.30
CA ALA A 25 15.67 19.49 28.87
C ALA A 25 15.14 18.70 27.66
N ASP A 26 16.02 18.29 26.74
CA ASP A 26 15.65 17.43 25.61
C ASP A 26 15.29 16.02 26.09
N LEU A 27 16.02 15.49 27.07
CA LEU A 27 15.75 14.17 27.67
C LEU A 27 14.38 14.15 28.36
N GLU A 28 14.01 15.19 29.09
CA GLU A 28 12.70 15.33 29.72
C GLU A 28 11.57 15.29 28.68
N GLN A 29 11.75 15.96 27.52
CA GLN A 29 10.79 15.88 26.42
C GLN A 29 10.70 14.47 25.82
N VAL A 30 11.85 13.81 25.63
CA VAL A 30 11.88 12.42 25.14
C VAL A 30 11.19 11.49 26.12
N GLU A 31 11.38 11.66 27.42
CA GLU A 31 10.72 10.87 28.46
C GLU A 31 9.19 11.00 28.37
N ILE A 32 8.66 12.21 28.29
CA ILE A 32 7.22 12.45 28.15
C ILE A 32 6.65 11.73 26.92
N HIS A 33 7.26 11.94 25.75
CA HIS A 33 6.77 11.34 24.51
C HIS A 33 6.93 9.82 24.50
N LEU A 34 8.03 9.29 25.04
CA LEU A 34 8.27 7.85 25.10
C LEU A 34 7.29 7.17 26.05
N LEU A 35 7.01 7.74 27.22
CA LEU A 35 6.01 7.20 28.15
C LEU A 35 4.61 7.23 27.53
N GLN A 36 4.24 8.31 26.84
CA GLN A 36 2.98 8.39 26.11
C GLN A 36 2.90 7.37 24.98
N PHE A 37 4.01 7.13 24.26
CA PHE A 37 4.08 6.11 23.21
C PHE A 37 3.93 4.70 23.81
N LEU A 38 4.64 4.40 24.89
CA LEU A 38 4.60 3.10 25.56
C LEU A 38 3.24 2.83 26.23
N SER A 39 2.54 3.85 26.73
CA SER A 39 1.20 3.66 27.30
C SER A 39 0.15 3.26 26.26
N GLN A 40 0.40 3.53 24.98
CA GLN A 40 -0.45 3.15 23.86
C GLN A 40 0.00 1.84 23.21
N TYR A 41 1.06 1.21 23.72
CA TYR A 41 1.61 0.00 23.14
C TYR A 41 0.84 -1.23 23.66
N ASP A 42 -0.02 -1.78 22.81
CA ASP A 42 -0.65 -3.09 22.99
C ASP A 42 -0.18 -4.03 21.86
N PRO A 43 0.36 -5.23 22.16
CA PRO A 43 0.71 -6.23 21.16
C PRO A 43 -0.43 -6.60 20.19
N GLU A 44 -1.68 -6.61 20.66
CA GLU A 44 -2.83 -6.92 19.80
C GLU A 44 -3.11 -5.76 18.83
N ASP A 45 -3.13 -4.52 19.32
CA ASP A 45 -3.25 -3.32 18.47
C ASP A 45 -2.10 -3.22 17.45
N LEU A 46 -0.90 -3.65 17.86
CA LEU A 46 0.25 -3.70 16.98
C LEU A 46 0.06 -4.72 15.85
N ALA A 47 -0.58 -5.85 16.10
CA ALA A 47 -0.87 -6.85 15.09
C ALA A 47 -1.85 -6.33 14.01
N GLU A 48 -2.83 -5.55 14.44
CA GLU A 48 -3.86 -4.93 13.59
C GLU A 48 -3.36 -3.72 12.77
N MET A 49 -2.24 -3.12 13.16
CA MET A 49 -1.67 -1.99 12.42
C MET A 49 -1.24 -2.36 10.99
N PRO A 50 -1.46 -1.46 10.00
CA PRO A 50 -0.91 -1.60 8.66
C PRO A 50 0.60 -1.91 8.69
N PRO A 51 1.11 -2.83 7.85
CA PRO A 51 2.49 -3.31 7.95
C PRO A 51 3.56 -2.21 7.98
N LEU A 52 3.36 -1.14 7.20
CA LEU A 52 4.29 -0.02 7.15
C LEU A 52 4.27 0.83 8.44
N GLN A 53 3.08 1.07 9.00
CA GLN A 53 2.92 1.79 10.26
C GLN A 53 3.51 0.98 11.42
N ARG A 54 3.19 -0.32 11.47
CA ARG A 54 3.79 -1.25 12.45
C ARG A 54 5.32 -1.25 12.37
N ALA A 55 5.88 -1.33 11.17
CA ALA A 55 7.34 -1.29 10.99
C ALA A 55 7.94 0.03 11.49
N HIS A 56 7.29 1.17 11.23
CA HIS A 56 7.73 2.46 11.71
C HIS A 56 7.70 2.57 13.24
N SER A 57 6.63 2.11 13.89
CA SER A 57 6.51 2.11 15.37
C SER A 57 7.58 1.24 16.03
N LEU A 58 7.81 0.03 15.52
CA LEU A 58 8.84 -0.88 16.04
C LEU A 58 10.26 -0.34 15.80
N PHE A 59 10.51 0.24 14.63
CA PHE A 59 11.78 0.88 14.33
C PHE A 59 12.06 2.07 15.26
N LEU A 60 11.05 2.92 15.50
CA LEU A 60 11.18 4.06 16.41
C LEU A 60 11.52 3.60 17.83
N LEU A 61 10.88 2.55 18.32
CA LEU A 61 11.18 1.96 19.62
C LEU A 61 12.62 1.46 19.68
N ALA A 62 13.05 0.65 18.71
CA ALA A 62 14.41 0.12 18.66
C ALA A 62 15.47 1.24 18.58
N LYS A 63 15.20 2.29 17.79
CA LYS A 63 16.07 3.46 17.66
C LYS A 63 16.15 4.26 18.95
N ALA A 64 15.02 4.54 19.60
CA ALA A 64 14.97 5.23 20.87
C ALA A 64 15.77 4.48 21.95
N THR A 65 15.54 3.17 22.12
CA THR A 65 16.27 2.34 23.09
C THR A 65 17.78 2.36 22.84
N THR A 66 18.21 2.24 21.57
CA THR A 66 19.64 2.21 21.22
C THR A 66 20.30 3.58 21.45
N ILE A 67 19.63 4.68 21.10
CA ILE A 67 20.15 6.04 21.34
C ILE A 67 20.24 6.33 22.83
N LEU A 68 19.22 5.99 23.62
CA LEU A 68 19.24 6.18 25.08
C LEU A 68 20.36 5.36 25.73
N PHE A 69 20.59 4.14 25.26
CA PHE A 69 21.71 3.34 25.72
C PHE A 69 23.07 3.95 25.35
N ALA A 70 23.24 4.42 24.11
CA ALA A 70 24.45 5.12 23.68
C ALA A 70 24.70 6.42 24.47
N LEU A 71 23.64 7.16 24.80
CA LEU A 71 23.71 8.33 25.65
C LEU A 71 24.21 7.96 27.06
N ARG A 72 23.66 6.91 27.66
CA ARG A 72 24.11 6.39 28.96
C ARG A 72 25.59 6.02 28.94
N LEU A 73 26.07 5.39 27.87
CA LEU A 73 27.50 5.07 27.71
C LEU A 73 28.35 6.35 27.73
N ARG A 74 27.97 7.36 26.93
CA ARG A 74 28.66 8.66 26.91
C ARG A 74 28.68 9.33 28.29
N CYS A 75 27.55 9.30 29.01
CA CYS A 75 27.47 9.80 30.39
C CYS A 75 28.36 9.02 31.38
N SER A 76 28.68 7.76 31.08
CA SER A 76 29.58 6.92 31.87
C SER A 76 31.05 7.05 31.43
N GLY A 77 31.36 7.93 30.47
CA GLY A 77 32.70 8.12 29.91
C GLY A 77 33.12 7.05 28.91
N ILE A 78 32.19 6.23 28.41
CA ILE A 78 32.45 5.19 27.40
C ILE A 78 32.05 5.74 26.03
N ASP A 79 32.95 5.65 25.06
CA ASP A 79 32.66 6.05 23.68
C ASP A 79 31.79 4.98 22.98
N PRO A 80 30.59 5.31 22.47
CA PRO A 80 29.76 4.37 21.72
C PRO A 80 30.43 3.80 20.47
N ASP A 81 31.40 4.49 19.88
CA ASP A 81 32.10 4.05 18.67
C ASP A 81 33.07 2.88 18.94
N GLU A 82 33.54 2.75 20.18
CA GLU A 82 34.39 1.65 20.65
C GLU A 82 33.59 0.55 21.39
N HIS A 83 32.26 0.68 21.43
CA HIS A 83 31.36 -0.27 22.10
C HIS A 83 30.57 -1.09 21.07
N PRO A 84 30.18 -2.35 21.37
CA PRO A 84 29.30 -3.15 20.50
C PRO A 84 27.95 -2.53 20.13
N VAL A 85 27.58 -1.38 20.71
CA VAL A 85 26.37 -0.64 20.32
C VAL A 85 26.53 -0.02 18.92
N LYS A 86 27.77 0.22 18.48
CA LYS A 86 28.05 0.73 17.14
C LYS A 86 27.43 -0.15 16.05
N THR A 87 27.58 -1.47 16.15
CA THR A 87 26.98 -2.39 15.17
C THR A 87 25.45 -2.35 15.20
N GLU A 88 24.86 -2.05 16.36
CA GLU A 88 23.41 -1.84 16.48
C GLU A 88 22.96 -0.53 15.82
N LEU A 89 23.74 0.54 15.96
CA LEU A 89 23.49 1.82 15.27
C LEU A 89 23.61 1.66 13.74
N GLU A 90 24.63 0.95 13.26
CA GLU A 90 24.81 0.62 11.84
C GLU A 90 23.64 -0.22 11.32
N ARG A 91 23.20 -1.22 12.09
CA ARG A 91 22.04 -2.04 11.77
C ARG A 91 20.77 -1.19 11.64
N LEU A 92 20.55 -0.25 12.56
CA LEU A 92 19.41 0.66 12.51
C LEU A 92 19.45 1.58 11.29
N ASN A 93 20.61 2.10 10.89
CA ASN A 93 20.74 2.91 9.68
C ASN A 93 20.29 2.13 8.43
N LEU A 94 20.70 0.86 8.32
CA LEU A 94 20.27 -0.02 7.24
C LEU A 94 18.74 -0.23 7.25
N TYR A 95 18.14 -0.43 8.42
CA TYR A 95 16.68 -0.55 8.53
C TYR A 95 15.95 0.76 8.24
N GLN A 96 16.56 1.90 8.55
CA GLN A 96 16.01 3.21 8.18
C GLN A 96 15.91 3.35 6.66
N GLU A 97 16.98 3.02 5.93
CA GLU A 97 16.99 3.05 4.47
C GLU A 97 15.91 2.12 3.87
N LYS A 98 15.76 0.91 4.41
CA LYS A 98 14.70 -0.03 4.00
C LYS A 98 13.29 0.52 4.25
N LEU A 99 13.09 1.18 5.38
CA LEU A 99 11.81 1.77 5.74
C LEU A 99 11.48 2.93 4.80
N GLU A 100 12.45 3.81 4.53
CA GLU A 100 12.33 4.92 3.58
C GLU A 100 12.00 4.41 2.17
N GLN A 101 12.71 3.39 1.69
CA GLN A 101 12.42 2.75 0.41
C GLN A 101 10.99 2.18 0.35
N SER A 102 10.52 1.58 1.44
CA SER A 102 9.16 1.04 1.53
C SER A 102 8.11 2.14 1.51
N ILE A 103 8.37 3.27 2.18
CA ILE A 103 7.54 4.47 2.14
C ILE A 103 7.45 5.00 0.70
N ASP A 104 8.56 5.08 -0.01
CA ASP A 104 8.60 5.57 -1.39
C ASP A 104 7.84 4.65 -2.34
N LEU A 105 7.97 3.34 -2.17
CA LEU A 105 7.20 2.34 -2.92
C LEU A 105 5.69 2.46 -2.66
N SER A 106 5.28 2.81 -1.44
CA SER A 106 3.85 3.03 -1.11
C SER A 106 3.25 4.27 -1.77
N LYS A 107 4.08 5.28 -2.06
CA LYS A 107 3.69 6.54 -2.71
C LYS A 107 3.78 6.49 -4.23
N ALA A 108 4.58 5.56 -4.77
CA ALA A 108 4.77 5.41 -6.20
C ALA A 108 3.42 5.10 -6.89
N PRO A 109 3.12 5.68 -8.07
CA PRO A 109 1.98 5.26 -8.87
C PRO A 109 2.03 3.74 -9.02
N LEU A 110 0.90 3.04 -8.81
CA LEU A 110 0.84 1.57 -8.90
C LEU A 110 1.58 1.12 -10.16
N ARG A 111 2.82 0.67 -9.99
CA ARG A 111 3.53 0.03 -11.08
C ARG A 111 2.79 -1.28 -11.30
N PRO A 112 2.42 -1.63 -12.53
CA PRO A 112 1.86 -2.96 -12.77
C PRO A 112 2.89 -3.97 -12.28
N SER A 113 2.61 -4.61 -11.14
CA SER A 113 3.49 -5.64 -10.55
C SER A 113 3.57 -6.87 -11.45
N THR A 114 2.59 -7.01 -12.34
CA THR A 114 2.49 -8.05 -13.34
C THR A 114 2.93 -7.51 -14.71
N THR A 115 4.12 -7.91 -15.15
CA THR A 115 4.50 -7.80 -16.56
C THR A 115 3.71 -8.85 -17.34
N LEU A 116 2.79 -8.42 -18.21
CA LEU A 116 2.05 -9.34 -19.08
C LEU A 116 2.99 -9.98 -20.09
N ASN A 117 3.12 -11.31 -20.04
CA ASN A 117 3.78 -12.05 -21.09
C ASN A 117 2.80 -12.22 -22.27
N TYR A 118 2.89 -11.32 -23.24
CA TYR A 118 2.01 -11.31 -24.42
C TYR A 118 2.08 -12.62 -25.21
N GLN A 119 3.26 -13.27 -25.28
CA GLN A 119 3.41 -14.55 -25.98
C GLN A 119 2.66 -15.67 -25.28
N ALA A 120 2.77 -15.75 -23.95
CA ALA A 120 2.03 -16.72 -23.17
C ALA A 120 0.52 -16.44 -23.25
N ALA A 121 0.10 -15.18 -23.11
CA ALA A 121 -1.30 -14.78 -23.21
C ALA A 121 -1.91 -15.18 -24.56
N THR A 122 -1.21 -14.95 -25.67
CA THR A 122 -1.68 -15.38 -27.00
C THR A 122 -1.87 -16.89 -27.08
N ARG A 123 -0.94 -17.70 -26.53
CA ARG A 123 -1.09 -19.17 -26.50
C ARG A 123 -2.31 -19.61 -25.68
N PHE A 124 -2.53 -18.98 -24.51
CA PHE A 124 -3.70 -19.27 -23.68
C PHE A 124 -5.01 -18.92 -24.40
N ILE A 125 -5.07 -17.77 -25.07
CA ILE A 125 -6.27 -17.33 -25.79
C ILE A 125 -6.54 -18.21 -27.00
N GLU A 126 -5.52 -18.53 -27.81
CA GLU A 126 -5.66 -19.40 -28.99
C GLU A 126 -6.14 -20.81 -28.62
N HIS A 127 -5.69 -21.34 -27.48
CA HIS A 127 -6.09 -22.67 -27.03
C HIS A 127 -7.48 -22.69 -26.35
N SER A 128 -7.87 -21.60 -25.68
CA SER A 128 -9.15 -21.52 -24.97
C SER A 128 -10.32 -21.21 -25.90
N LEU A 129 -10.06 -20.60 -27.07
CA LEU A 129 -11.07 -20.18 -28.02
C LEU A 129 -10.84 -20.87 -29.39
N PRO A 130 -11.42 -22.05 -29.63
CA PRO A 130 -11.20 -22.79 -30.88
C PRO A 130 -11.71 -22.06 -32.13
N ASP A 131 -12.74 -21.22 -32.00
CA ASP A 131 -13.45 -20.55 -33.10
C ASP A 131 -12.90 -19.17 -33.48
N LEU A 132 -11.65 -18.89 -33.16
CA LEU A 132 -10.97 -17.66 -33.60
C LEU A 132 -10.78 -17.68 -35.14
N THR A 133 -11.20 -16.61 -35.82
CA THR A 133 -10.99 -16.44 -37.26
C THR A 133 -9.49 -16.35 -37.58
N PRO A 134 -9.04 -16.72 -38.79
CA PRO A 134 -7.63 -16.64 -39.15
C PRO A 134 -7.06 -15.21 -39.03
N GLU A 135 -7.87 -14.19 -39.28
CA GLU A 135 -7.51 -12.78 -39.10
C GLU A 135 -7.27 -12.44 -37.62
N GLN A 136 -8.11 -12.96 -36.72
CA GLN A 136 -7.96 -12.78 -35.27
C GLN A 136 -6.70 -13.48 -34.75
N LYS A 137 -6.42 -14.72 -35.17
CA LYS A 137 -5.19 -15.45 -34.80
C LYS A 137 -3.93 -14.75 -35.32
N LYS A 138 -4.00 -14.10 -36.48
CA LYS A 138 -2.89 -13.31 -37.04
C LYS A 138 -2.67 -12.03 -36.23
N SER A 139 -3.73 -11.27 -35.96
CA SER A 139 -3.69 -10.06 -35.13
C SER A 139 -3.10 -10.32 -33.74
N MET A 140 -3.49 -11.40 -33.06
CA MET A 140 -2.93 -11.75 -31.75
C MET A 140 -1.45 -12.14 -31.79
N ARG A 141 -0.98 -12.74 -32.89
CA ARG A 141 0.45 -13.04 -33.09
C ARG A 141 1.28 -11.79 -33.37
N ASP A 142 0.71 -10.80 -34.06
CA ASP A 142 1.37 -9.52 -34.32
C ASP A 142 1.49 -8.69 -33.02
N ILE A 143 0.46 -8.73 -32.17
CA ILE A 143 0.48 -8.12 -30.81
C ILE A 143 1.54 -8.80 -29.93
N SER A 144 1.66 -10.14 -30.00
CA SER A 144 2.63 -10.96 -29.26
C SER A 144 4.09 -10.67 -29.62
N LYS A 145 4.36 -10.30 -30.89
CA LYS A 145 5.68 -9.90 -31.38
C LYS A 145 6.05 -8.43 -31.07
N GLY A 146 5.09 -7.63 -30.60
CA GLY A 146 5.29 -6.21 -30.36
C GLY A 146 5.24 -5.33 -31.62
N GLU A 147 4.77 -5.87 -32.75
CA GLU A 147 4.65 -5.16 -34.04
C GLU A 147 3.33 -4.41 -34.21
N GLY A 148 2.40 -4.53 -33.26
CA GLY A 148 1.16 -3.76 -33.23
C GLY A 148 1.42 -2.28 -32.92
N THR A 149 0.85 -1.38 -33.74
CA THR A 149 0.82 0.07 -33.53
C THR A 149 0.58 0.38 -32.06
N ARG A 150 1.60 0.85 -31.33
CA ARG A 150 1.44 1.36 -29.96
C ARG A 150 0.30 2.36 -29.99
N ILE A 151 -0.87 2.00 -29.47
CA ILE A 151 -1.97 2.94 -29.27
C ILE A 151 -1.44 3.96 -28.27
N LYS A 152 -1.03 5.12 -28.78
CA LYS A 152 -0.59 6.28 -28.01
C LYS A 152 -1.77 6.80 -27.19
N TYR A 153 -2.04 6.16 -26.04
CA TYR A 153 -3.09 6.60 -25.12
C TYR A 153 -2.63 7.75 -24.20
N LEU A 154 -1.32 8.06 -24.18
CA LEU A 154 -0.77 9.09 -23.29
C LEU A 154 -0.84 10.53 -23.85
N GLU A 155 -0.93 10.73 -25.17
CA GLU A 155 -0.89 12.09 -25.78
C GLU A 155 -2.21 12.87 -25.67
N ARG A 156 -3.34 12.24 -25.30
CA ARG A 156 -4.66 12.91 -25.31
C ARG A 156 -5.04 13.68 -24.05
N LYS A 157 -4.28 13.59 -22.95
CA LYS A 157 -4.66 14.24 -21.67
C LYS A 157 -4.18 15.69 -21.49
N ILE A 158 -3.36 16.25 -22.39
CA ILE A 158 -2.77 17.59 -22.19
C ILE A 158 -3.54 18.73 -22.89
N GLN A 159 -4.40 18.47 -23.89
CA GLN A 159 -4.96 19.54 -24.74
C GLN A 159 -6.49 19.70 -24.77
N LYS A 160 -7.24 19.29 -23.74
CA LYS A 160 -8.69 19.59 -23.68
C LYS A 160 -9.12 20.17 -22.34
N LYS A 161 -8.64 21.37 -22.03
CA LYS A 161 -9.46 22.35 -21.30
C LYS A 161 -10.28 23.15 -22.32
N ARG A 162 -11.58 23.28 -22.01
CA ARG A 162 -12.62 24.08 -22.67
C ARG A 162 -13.17 23.56 -24.00
N LYS A 163 -14.29 22.83 -23.92
CA LYS A 163 -15.63 23.37 -24.24
C LYS A 163 -16.65 22.25 -23.98
N TYR A 164 -17.56 22.51 -23.03
CA TYR A 164 -18.83 21.80 -22.94
C TYR A 164 -19.59 22.09 -24.23
N GLN A 165 -19.78 21.08 -25.07
CA GLN A 165 -20.81 21.10 -26.09
C GLN A 165 -21.84 20.05 -25.66
N SER A 166 -22.95 20.55 -25.13
CA SER A 166 -24.12 19.76 -24.75
C SER A 166 -24.70 19.08 -25.99
N CYS A 167 -24.32 17.83 -26.21
CA CYS A 167 -25.13 16.92 -26.98
C CYS A 167 -26.14 16.32 -25.99
N GLU A 168 -27.42 16.55 -26.28
CA GLU A 168 -28.60 16.06 -25.58
C GLU A 168 -28.52 14.55 -25.45
N LYS A 169 -28.02 14.10 -24.28
CA LYS A 169 -27.94 12.68 -23.95
C LYS A 169 -29.22 12.32 -23.23
N HIS A 170 -30.00 11.42 -23.84
CA HIS A 170 -30.88 10.55 -23.07
C HIS A 170 -30.09 10.03 -21.87
N SER A 171 -30.63 10.27 -20.67
CA SER A 171 -29.99 9.88 -19.42
C SER A 171 -29.59 8.42 -19.53
N VAL A 172 -28.36 8.10 -19.11
CA VAL A 172 -27.87 6.71 -19.05
C VAL A 172 -28.86 5.82 -18.29
N GLN A 173 -29.59 6.38 -17.33
CA GLN A 173 -30.67 5.69 -16.62
C GLN A 173 -31.82 5.25 -17.54
N THR A 174 -32.22 6.08 -18.51
CA THR A 174 -33.30 5.77 -19.46
C THR A 174 -32.88 4.65 -20.42
N ALA A 175 -31.66 4.74 -20.96
CA ALA A 175 -31.12 3.66 -21.80
C ALA A 175 -30.95 2.34 -21.03
N THR A 176 -30.63 2.42 -19.74
CA THR A 176 -30.51 1.24 -18.88
C THR A 176 -31.89 0.65 -18.56
N SER A 177 -32.90 1.48 -18.28
CA SER A 177 -34.26 0.97 -18.00
C SER A 177 -34.89 0.33 -19.22
N GLU A 178 -34.72 0.92 -20.41
CA GLU A 178 -35.22 0.34 -21.66
C GLU A 178 -34.59 -1.01 -21.98
N PHE A 179 -33.27 -1.14 -21.75
CA PHE A 179 -32.57 -2.41 -21.93
C PHE A 179 -33.06 -3.48 -20.95
N LEU A 180 -33.23 -3.14 -19.66
CA LEU A 180 -33.73 -4.05 -18.64
C LEU A 180 -35.18 -4.47 -18.91
N GLU A 181 -36.03 -3.54 -19.34
CA GLU A 181 -37.42 -3.83 -19.68
C GLU A 181 -37.53 -4.74 -20.91
N LYS A 182 -36.66 -4.52 -21.92
CA LYS A 182 -36.59 -5.39 -23.09
C LYS A 182 -36.15 -6.82 -22.71
N ALA A 183 -35.13 -6.95 -21.88
CA ALA A 183 -34.68 -8.24 -21.37
C ALA A 183 -35.77 -8.95 -20.53
N ALA A 184 -36.52 -8.20 -19.73
CA ALA A 184 -37.63 -8.75 -18.95
C ALA A 184 -38.75 -9.30 -19.86
N ARG A 185 -39.10 -8.60 -20.95
CA ARG A 185 -40.09 -9.11 -21.92
C ARG A 185 -39.61 -10.37 -22.65
N GLU A 186 -38.34 -10.45 -23.00
CA GLU A 186 -37.75 -11.64 -23.64
C GLU A 186 -37.68 -12.84 -22.68
N LEU A 187 -37.55 -12.61 -21.38
CA LEU A 187 -37.54 -13.65 -20.35
C LEU A 187 -38.93 -14.11 -19.90
N LEU A 188 -39.90 -13.19 -19.77
CA LEU A 188 -41.24 -13.52 -19.28
C LEU A 188 -42.23 -13.90 -20.38
N GLY A 189 -41.93 -13.63 -21.65
CA GLY A 189 -42.72 -14.07 -22.80
C GLY A 189 -44.14 -13.49 -22.85
N ASP A 190 -44.41 -12.63 -23.82
CA ASP A 190 -45.81 -12.38 -24.21
C ASP A 190 -46.36 -13.66 -24.85
N ASN A 191 -47.49 -14.14 -24.34
CA ASN A 191 -48.17 -15.36 -24.79
C ASN A 191 -48.77 -15.21 -26.20
N THR A 192 -47.96 -14.98 -27.22
CA THR A 192 -48.32 -15.29 -28.61
C THR A 192 -47.08 -15.78 -29.38
N SER A 193 -47.04 -17.10 -29.59
CA SER A 193 -46.25 -17.83 -30.59
C SER A 193 -44.72 -17.96 -30.44
N GLY A 194 -44.30 -19.10 -29.86
CA GLY A 194 -43.49 -20.10 -30.59
C GLY A 194 -41.95 -20.14 -30.43
N LEU A 195 -41.48 -20.95 -29.45
CA LEU A 195 -40.23 -21.77 -29.44
C LEU A 195 -38.87 -21.01 -29.49
N LYS A 196 -37.77 -21.35 -28.79
CA LYS A 196 -37.36 -22.48 -27.92
C LYS A 196 -36.05 -22.08 -27.18
N GLY A 197 -36.02 -22.19 -25.85
CA GLY A 197 -34.81 -22.04 -25.02
C GLY A 197 -34.50 -23.34 -24.26
N PRO A 198 -33.23 -23.69 -23.99
CA PRO A 198 -32.85 -25.03 -23.57
C PRO A 198 -32.81 -25.20 -22.05
N ILE A 199 -33.93 -24.99 -21.35
CA ILE A 199 -34.08 -25.41 -19.94
C ILE A 199 -35.54 -25.77 -19.70
N GLN A 200 -35.88 -27.07 -19.80
CA GLN A 200 -37.09 -27.62 -19.19
C GLN A 200 -36.66 -28.18 -17.83
N ILE A 201 -37.05 -27.50 -16.75
CA ILE A 201 -37.04 -28.08 -15.41
C ILE A 201 -38.46 -28.60 -15.21
N ASP A 202 -38.62 -29.92 -15.36
CA ASP A 202 -39.83 -30.61 -14.91
C ASP A 202 -39.83 -30.55 -13.37
N ALA A 203 -40.70 -29.72 -12.81
CA ALA A 203 -41.10 -29.83 -11.42
C ALA A 203 -42.07 -31.02 -11.34
N LEU A 204 -41.61 -32.13 -10.75
CA LEU A 204 -42.48 -33.23 -10.37
C LEU A 204 -43.22 -32.86 -9.08
N ASP A 205 -44.55 -33.02 -9.15
CA ASP A 205 -45.57 -32.81 -8.12
C ASP A 205 -45.27 -33.54 -6.80
N ASP A 206 -45.60 -32.85 -5.71
CA ASP A 206 -45.84 -33.39 -4.38
C ASP A 206 -47.21 -34.08 -4.31
N ASP A 207 -47.36 -34.90 -3.26
CA ASP A 207 -48.56 -35.56 -2.73
C ASP A 207 -48.90 -36.96 -3.26
N ASP A 208 -48.42 -37.97 -2.50
CA ASP A 208 -49.30 -39.09 -2.17
C ASP A 208 -49.14 -39.53 -0.71
N LEU A 209 -50.26 -39.45 0.01
CA LEU A 209 -50.50 -39.93 1.36
C LEU A 209 -50.14 -41.42 1.50
N HIS A 210 -49.63 -41.86 2.65
CA HIS A 210 -50.14 -43.06 3.36
C HIS A 210 -49.67 -43.15 4.82
N VAL A 211 -50.66 -42.99 5.70
CA VAL A 211 -50.93 -43.60 7.02
C VAL A 211 -49.86 -44.52 7.64
N GLY A 212 -49.50 -44.22 8.90
CA GLY A 212 -48.80 -45.09 9.84
C GLY A 212 -48.30 -44.34 11.06
#